data_AF-I7L1H8-F1
#
_entry.id   AF-I7L1H8-F1
#
_cell.length_a   1.000
_cell.length_b   1.000
_cell.length_c   1.000
_cell.angle_alpha   90.00
_cell.angle_beta   90.00
_cell.angle_gamma   90.00
#
_symmetry.space_group_name_H-M   'P 1'
#
loop_
_entity.id
_entity.type
_entity.pdbx_description
1 polymer ?
#
loop_
_entity_poly.entity_id
_entity_poly.type
_entity_poly.pdbx_seq_one_letter_code
_entity_poly.pdbx_strand_id
1 'polypeptide(L)'
;MQKHWLVIAAVLAACCIGLVSAQTDAGTNETTNASITVTDQMVEGDAVVGNVTVDEVVSNGTGWIVIHNNLFGHPGGVIGYTPVESGTNRNVTVTIHTFVATDTLFAVLHHDAGKVGVFEYPIPDIEQKVEGEIVIVPFNVTAENATLLNLTSLCPGNST
;
A
#
# COMPACT_ATOMS: atom_id res chain seq x y z
N MET A 1 -29.11 6.97 -81.75
CA MET A 1 -28.96 8.43 -81.80
C MET A 1 -28.78 8.93 -80.37
N GLN A 2 -27.65 9.61 -80.10
CA GLN A 2 -27.40 10.60 -79.02
C GLN A 2 -27.56 10.13 -77.55
N LYS A 3 -26.65 10.39 -76.60
CA LYS A 3 -25.40 11.15 -76.52
C LYS A 3 -24.58 10.56 -75.36
N HIS A 4 -23.26 10.46 -75.55
CA HIS A 4 -22.29 10.17 -74.50
C HIS A 4 -22.19 11.36 -73.54
N TRP A 5 -22.00 11.10 -72.24
CA TRP A 5 -21.24 12.00 -71.37
C TRP A 5 -20.27 11.18 -70.51
N LEU A 6 -18.98 11.32 -70.82
CA LEU A 6 -17.85 10.95 -69.98
C LEU A 6 -17.71 11.98 -68.86
N VAL A 7 -17.70 11.55 -67.59
CA VAL A 7 -16.98 12.26 -66.54
C VAL A 7 -16.11 11.25 -65.80
N ILE A 8 -14.82 11.41 -66.01
CA ILE A 8 -13.73 10.70 -65.35
C ILE A 8 -13.51 11.37 -63.98
N ALA A 9 -13.52 10.58 -62.91
CA ALA A 9 -12.86 10.95 -61.66
C ALA A 9 -12.22 9.69 -61.08
N ALA A 10 -10.91 9.58 -61.30
CA ALA A 10 -10.06 8.61 -60.64
C ALA A 10 -9.82 9.08 -59.20
N VAL A 11 -10.14 8.24 -58.22
CA VAL A 11 -9.49 8.30 -56.91
C VAL A 11 -8.92 6.92 -56.63
N LEU A 12 -7.61 6.85 -56.84
CA LEU A 12 -6.74 5.77 -56.43
C LEU A 12 -6.57 5.88 -54.89
N ALA A 13 -7.03 4.90 -54.13
CA ALA A 13 -6.62 4.76 -52.74
C ALA A 13 -6.35 3.28 -52.47
N ALA A 14 -5.07 3.01 -52.24
CA ALA A 14 -4.47 1.69 -52.19
C ALA A 14 -5.00 0.83 -51.04
N CYS A 15 -5.03 -0.47 -51.31
CA CYS A 15 -5.05 -1.57 -50.35
C CYS A 15 -3.96 -1.37 -49.28
N CYS A 16 -4.37 -1.26 -48.02
CA CYS A 16 -3.52 -1.57 -46.87
C CYS A 16 -4.38 -2.36 -45.89
N ILE A 17 -4.29 -3.69 -45.96
CA ILE A 17 -4.72 -4.60 -44.91
C ILE A 17 -3.86 -4.25 -43.69
N GLY A 18 -4.43 -3.53 -42.73
CA GLY A 18 -3.76 -3.22 -41.48
C GLY A 18 -3.53 -4.52 -40.71
N LEU A 19 -2.27 -4.96 -40.67
CA LEU A 19 -1.80 -5.89 -39.65
C LEU A 19 -2.13 -5.27 -38.29
N VAL A 20 -3.05 -5.88 -37.55
CA VAL A 20 -3.10 -5.72 -36.10
C VAL A 20 -1.81 -6.34 -35.58
N SER A 21 -0.82 -5.51 -35.31
CA SER A 21 0.31 -5.90 -34.48
C SER A 21 -0.28 -6.24 -33.11
N ALA A 22 -0.14 -7.50 -32.70
CA ALA A 22 -0.28 -7.88 -31.31
C ALA A 22 0.67 -6.96 -30.52
N GLN A 23 0.10 -6.03 -29.76
CA GLN A 23 0.87 -5.23 -28.82
C GLN A 23 1.34 -6.21 -27.76
N THR A 24 2.57 -6.68 -27.92
CA THR A 24 3.36 -7.23 -26.84
C THR A 24 3.43 -6.09 -25.83
N ASP A 25 2.58 -6.14 -24.81
CA ASP A 25 2.73 -5.31 -23.65
C ASP A 25 4.10 -5.65 -23.09
N ALA A 26 5.04 -4.74 -23.29
CA ALA A 26 6.36 -4.84 -22.73
C ALA A 26 6.14 -4.66 -21.24
N GLY A 27 5.95 -5.78 -20.54
CA GLY A 27 5.96 -5.83 -19.09
C GLY A 27 7.20 -5.07 -18.65
N THR A 28 6.99 -3.89 -18.10
CA THR A 28 8.04 -3.17 -17.40
C THR A 28 8.46 -4.14 -16.30
N ASN A 29 9.70 -4.56 -16.36
CA ASN A 29 10.38 -5.16 -15.22
C ASN A 29 10.56 -4.00 -14.21
N GLU A 30 9.43 -3.52 -13.65
CA GLU A 30 9.43 -2.65 -12.49
C GLU A 30 10.16 -3.45 -11.43
N THR A 31 11.38 -3.02 -11.13
CA THR A 31 12.11 -3.59 -10.01
C THR A 31 11.25 -3.33 -8.79
N THR A 32 10.66 -4.38 -8.21
CA THR A 32 9.74 -4.31 -7.07
C THR A 32 10.51 -3.76 -5.87
N ASN A 33 10.51 -2.45 -5.70
CA ASN A 33 11.28 -1.73 -4.68
C ASN A 33 10.38 -1.25 -3.54
N ALA A 34 9.33 -2.01 -3.22
CA ALA A 34 8.41 -1.63 -2.16
C ALA A 34 9.13 -1.63 -0.82
N SER A 35 8.97 -0.57 -0.05
CA SER A 35 9.69 -0.39 1.20
C SER A 35 8.96 0.55 2.15
N ILE A 36 9.26 0.42 3.44
CA ILE A 36 8.79 1.31 4.50
C ILE A 36 10.02 1.81 5.24
N THR A 37 10.08 3.11 5.50
CA THR A 37 10.98 3.73 6.46
C THR A 37 10.13 4.39 7.54
N VAL A 38 10.33 3.97 8.79
CA VAL A 38 9.66 4.53 9.97
C VAL A 38 10.65 4.49 11.13
N THR A 39 10.58 5.50 11.99
CA THR A 39 11.41 5.62 13.17
C THR A 39 10.58 5.57 14.45
N ASP A 40 11.25 5.21 15.55
CA ASP A 40 10.68 5.22 16.89
C ASP A 40 10.22 6.64 17.24
N GLN A 41 9.02 6.76 17.82
CA GLN A 41 8.37 8.06 17.99
C GLN A 41 7.44 8.13 19.19
N MET A 42 6.99 9.33 19.53
CA MET A 42 5.87 9.52 20.45
C MET A 42 4.58 9.57 19.65
N VAL A 43 3.54 8.89 20.11
CA VAL A 43 2.19 9.01 19.54
C VAL A 43 1.60 10.35 19.94
N GLU A 44 1.24 11.16 18.94
CA GLU A 44 0.58 12.45 19.15
C GLU A 44 -0.93 12.25 19.26
N GLY A 45 -1.48 12.34 20.47
CA GLY A 45 -2.92 12.11 20.67
C GLY A 45 -3.35 12.03 22.13
N ASP A 46 -4.47 11.34 22.34
CA ASP A 46 -5.08 11.08 23.64
C ASP A 46 -5.27 9.56 23.89
N ALA A 47 -6.01 9.23 24.94
CA ALA A 47 -6.27 7.86 25.35
C ALA A 47 -7.17 7.05 24.41
N VAL A 48 -7.75 7.68 23.37
CA VAL A 48 -8.67 7.05 22.41
C VAL A 48 -8.07 6.99 21.01
N VAL A 49 -7.51 8.11 20.53
CA VAL A 49 -6.91 8.22 19.20
C VAL A 49 -5.57 8.95 19.25
N GLY A 50 -4.69 8.63 18.32
CA GLY A 50 -3.43 9.34 18.14
C GLY A 50 -2.86 9.12 16.76
N ASN A 51 -1.81 9.85 16.43
CA ASN A 51 -1.18 9.80 15.13
C ASN A 51 0.24 9.25 15.24
N VAL A 52 0.60 8.43 14.26
CA VAL A 52 1.98 8.05 13.97
C VAL A 52 2.33 8.52 12.56
N THR A 53 3.60 8.81 12.33
CA THR A 53 4.11 9.22 11.02
C THR A 53 5.06 8.15 10.49
N VAL A 54 4.83 7.72 9.25
CA VAL A 54 5.73 6.88 8.48
C VAL A 54 6.54 7.79 7.55
N ASP A 55 7.86 7.79 7.74
CA ASP A 55 8.77 8.75 7.09
C ASP A 55 8.72 8.63 5.55
N GLU A 56 8.78 7.39 5.05
CA GLU A 56 8.68 7.11 3.62
C GLU A 56 8.02 5.74 3.38
N VAL A 57 7.15 5.67 2.37
CA VAL A 57 6.58 4.43 1.84
C VAL A 57 6.79 4.43 0.33
N VAL A 58 7.49 3.42 -0.19
CA VAL A 58 7.53 3.14 -1.62
C VAL A 58 6.54 2.02 -1.91
N SER A 59 5.50 2.28 -2.70
CA SER A 59 4.45 1.31 -3.01
C SER A 59 4.48 0.87 -4.46
N ASN A 60 4.31 -0.44 -4.69
CA ASN A 60 4.13 -1.00 -6.03
C ASN A 60 2.64 -0.94 -6.40
N GLY A 61 2.22 0.16 -7.02
CA GLY A 61 0.80 0.46 -7.27
C GLY A 61 0.12 1.16 -6.09
N THR A 62 -1.18 1.42 -6.21
CA THR A 62 -1.99 1.94 -5.10
C THR A 62 -2.05 0.93 -3.96
N GLY A 63 -2.08 1.43 -2.73
CA GLY A 63 -1.98 0.57 -1.56
C GLY A 63 -2.43 1.22 -0.28
N TRP A 64 -2.18 0.52 0.82
CA TRP A 64 -2.46 0.97 2.17
C TRP A 64 -1.24 0.78 3.04
N ILE A 65 -0.87 1.82 3.80
CA ILE A 65 -0.01 1.64 4.95
C ILE A 65 -0.90 1.30 6.15
N VAL A 66 -0.68 0.12 6.74
CA VAL A 66 -1.51 -0.43 7.82
C VAL A 66 -0.67 -0.57 9.07
N ILE A 67 -1.17 -0.06 10.19
CA ILE A 67 -0.51 -0.16 11.49
C ILE A 67 -1.20 -1.26 12.30
N HIS A 68 -0.42 -2.25 12.69
CA HIS A 68 -0.84 -3.32 13.58
C HIS A 68 -0.27 -3.12 14.97
N ASN A 69 -1.01 -3.51 15.99
CA ASN A 69 -0.44 -3.71 17.32
C ASN A 69 0.46 -4.96 17.34
N ASN A 70 1.27 -5.09 18.38
CA ASN A 70 2.14 -6.22 18.59
C ASN A 70 1.39 -7.33 19.35
N LEU A 71 1.36 -8.52 18.78
CA LEU A 71 0.89 -9.74 19.41
C LEU A 71 2.06 -10.72 19.55
N PHE A 72 2.74 -10.67 20.69
CA PHE A 72 3.86 -11.56 21.03
C PHE A 72 4.97 -11.62 19.95
N GLY A 73 5.38 -10.47 19.44
CA GLY A 73 6.44 -10.33 18.43
C GLY A 73 5.96 -10.42 16.98
N HIS A 74 4.65 -10.48 16.76
CA HIS A 74 4.04 -10.57 15.42
C HIS A 74 2.97 -9.48 15.24
N PRO A 75 2.64 -9.10 14.00
CA PRO A 75 1.47 -8.26 13.74
C PRO A 75 0.19 -8.86 14.33
N GLY A 76 -0.46 -8.08 15.18
CA GLY A 76 -1.77 -8.37 15.74
C GLY A 76 -2.88 -7.75 14.90
N GLY A 77 -3.86 -7.16 15.58
CA GLY A 77 -4.99 -6.49 14.92
C GLY A 77 -4.59 -5.17 14.27
N VAL A 78 -5.30 -4.82 13.20
CA VAL A 78 -5.23 -3.49 12.58
C VAL A 78 -5.76 -2.45 13.55
N ILE A 79 -4.96 -1.43 13.84
CA ILE A 79 -5.33 -0.32 14.72
C ILE A 79 -5.40 1.03 13.99
N GLY A 80 -4.96 1.10 12.74
CA GLY A 80 -5.08 2.27 11.87
C GLY A 80 -4.55 1.98 10.46
N TYR A 81 -4.98 2.77 9.47
CA TYR A 81 -4.51 2.66 8.09
C TYR A 81 -4.69 3.97 7.33
N THR A 82 -3.88 4.19 6.29
CA THR A 82 -3.94 5.36 5.40
C THR A 82 -3.65 4.91 3.95
N PRO A 83 -4.37 5.44 2.94
CA PRO A 83 -4.07 5.12 1.54
C PRO A 83 -2.71 5.69 1.12
N VAL A 84 -2.00 4.98 0.26
CA VAL A 84 -0.75 5.41 -0.37
C VAL A 84 -0.84 5.28 -1.88
N GLU A 85 -0.25 6.23 -2.58
CA GLU A 85 -0.18 6.24 -4.04
C GLU A 85 0.95 5.32 -4.53
N SER A 86 0.92 4.97 -5.81
CA SER A 86 2.04 4.25 -6.44
C SER A 86 3.32 5.09 -6.39
N GLY A 87 4.45 4.45 -6.07
CA GLY A 87 5.74 5.10 -5.92
C GLY A 87 5.98 5.65 -4.52
N THR A 88 6.73 6.76 -4.42
CA THR A 88 7.20 7.31 -3.15
C THR A 88 6.16 8.22 -2.48
N ASN A 89 5.81 7.91 -1.24
CA ASN A 89 4.95 8.69 -0.35
C ASN A 89 5.80 9.10 0.87
N ARG A 90 5.71 10.36 1.31
CA ARG A 90 6.54 10.88 2.42
C ARG A 90 5.69 11.48 3.52
N ASN A 91 6.15 11.34 4.76
CA ASN A 91 5.47 11.84 5.96
C ASN A 91 3.99 11.39 6.00
N VAL A 92 3.78 10.08 5.82
CA VAL A 92 2.43 9.51 5.78
C VAL A 92 1.92 9.40 7.21
N THR A 93 0.96 10.25 7.56
CA THR A 93 0.30 10.18 8.87
C THR A 93 -0.75 9.08 8.89
N VAL A 94 -0.72 8.25 9.93
CA VAL A 94 -1.74 7.23 10.21
C VAL A 94 -2.38 7.52 11.55
N THR A 95 -3.69 7.72 11.55
CA THR A 95 -4.47 7.79 12.79
C THR A 95 -4.71 6.38 13.30
N ILE A 96 -4.35 6.14 14.55
CA ILE A 96 -4.46 4.86 15.24
C ILE A 96 -5.39 4.95 16.45
N HIS A 97 -5.99 3.83 16.80
CA HIS A 97 -6.71 3.64 18.05
C HIS A 97 -5.74 3.35 19.19
N THR A 98 -5.49 4.34 20.06
CA THR A 98 -4.47 4.25 21.12
C THR A 98 -4.84 3.31 22.26
N PHE A 99 -6.14 3.08 22.50
CA PHE A 99 -6.60 2.18 23.58
C PHE A 99 -6.26 0.69 23.36
N VAL A 100 -5.91 0.29 22.13
CA VAL A 100 -5.42 -1.07 21.77
C VAL A 100 -3.98 -1.06 21.28
N ALA A 101 -3.32 0.09 21.33
CA ALA A 101 -1.93 0.23 20.91
C ALA A 101 -0.99 -0.42 21.94
N THR A 102 0.09 -0.98 21.41
CA THR A 102 1.19 -1.57 22.16
C THR A 102 2.42 -0.67 22.06
N ASP A 103 3.44 -0.93 22.86
CA ASP A 103 4.70 -0.17 22.84
C ASP A 103 5.57 -0.47 21.61
N THR A 104 5.42 -1.63 21.00
CA THR A 104 5.90 -1.93 19.64
C THR A 104 4.72 -2.02 18.69
N LEU A 105 4.81 -1.39 17.53
CA LEU A 105 3.83 -1.47 16.45
C LEU A 105 4.49 -2.04 15.19
N PHE A 106 3.68 -2.50 14.24
CA PHE A 106 4.14 -2.96 12.94
C PHE A 106 3.48 -2.14 11.83
N ALA A 107 4.30 -1.52 10.99
CA ALA A 107 3.85 -0.95 9.73
C ALA A 107 3.92 -2.02 8.64
N VAL A 108 2.81 -2.30 7.99
CA VAL A 108 2.69 -3.30 6.91
C VAL A 108 2.13 -2.62 5.67
N LEU A 109 2.75 -2.86 4.52
CA LEU A 109 2.28 -2.32 3.25
C LEU A 109 1.37 -3.33 2.55
N HIS A 110 0.16 -2.91 2.24
CA HIS A 110 -0.85 -3.70 1.53
C HIS A 110 -1.09 -3.17 0.11
N HIS A 111 -1.56 -4.04 -0.77
CA HIS A 111 -2.15 -3.64 -2.04
C HIS A 111 -3.55 -3.06 -1.81
N ASP A 112 -3.96 -2.13 -2.66
CA ASP A 112 -5.37 -1.74 -2.83
C ASP A 112 -5.92 -2.54 -4.01
N ALA A 113 -6.57 -3.66 -3.69
CA ALA A 113 -7.12 -4.61 -4.63
C ALA A 113 -8.65 -4.63 -4.53
N GLY A 114 -9.32 -5.35 -5.43
CA GLY A 114 -10.78 -5.34 -5.46
C GLY A 114 -11.34 -3.97 -5.85
N LYS A 115 -11.91 -3.24 -4.89
CA LYS A 115 -12.49 -1.93 -5.12
C LYS A 115 -11.52 -0.82 -4.72
N VAL A 116 -10.91 -0.22 -5.74
CA VAL A 116 -10.01 0.93 -5.63
C VAL A 116 -10.50 1.98 -4.62
N GLY A 117 -9.62 2.33 -3.68
CA GLY A 117 -9.84 3.33 -2.64
C GLY A 117 -10.73 2.86 -1.49
N VAL A 118 -11.04 1.57 -1.40
CA VAL A 118 -11.74 0.96 -0.26
C VAL A 118 -10.81 -0.04 0.40
N PHE A 119 -10.57 0.14 1.70
CA PHE A 119 -9.76 -0.82 2.44
C PHE A 119 -10.56 -2.11 2.70
N GLU A 120 -10.11 -3.22 2.12
CA GLU A 120 -10.76 -4.52 2.12
C GLU A 120 -9.81 -5.61 2.67
N TYR A 121 -9.63 -5.61 3.99
CA TYR A 121 -8.75 -6.53 4.72
C TYR A 121 -9.52 -7.72 5.34
N PRO A 122 -8.98 -8.96 5.32
CA PRO A 122 -7.63 -9.35 4.88
C PRO A 122 -7.47 -9.65 3.39
N ILE A 123 -8.57 -9.84 2.66
CA ILE A 123 -8.60 -10.11 1.22
C ILE A 123 -9.71 -9.22 0.65
N PRO A 124 -9.49 -8.58 -0.51
CA PRO A 124 -8.36 -8.72 -1.43
C PRO A 124 -7.08 -7.94 -1.11
N ASP A 125 -7.07 -7.06 -0.10
CA ASP A 125 -5.92 -6.21 0.23
C ASP A 125 -4.82 -6.98 0.98
N ILE A 126 -4.15 -7.87 0.25
CA ILE A 126 -3.02 -8.67 0.76
C ILE A 126 -1.74 -7.83 0.86
N GLU A 127 -0.77 -8.33 1.61
CA GLU A 127 0.51 -7.66 1.80
C GLU A 127 1.32 -7.58 0.49
N GLN A 128 1.99 -6.45 0.29
CA GLN A 128 3.01 -6.33 -0.75
C GLN A 128 4.25 -7.13 -0.37
N LYS A 129 4.91 -7.69 -1.40
CA LYS A 129 6.11 -8.52 -1.21
C LYS A 129 7.27 -8.05 -2.07
N VAL A 130 8.48 -8.15 -1.53
CA VAL A 130 9.75 -7.96 -2.24
C VAL A 130 10.58 -9.22 -2.06
N GLU A 131 11.01 -9.82 -3.16
CA GLU A 131 11.77 -11.09 -3.15
C GLU A 131 11.06 -12.25 -2.42
N GLY A 132 9.72 -12.19 -2.32
CA GLY A 132 8.89 -13.19 -1.63
C GLY A 132 8.61 -12.89 -0.15
N GLU A 133 9.29 -11.90 0.43
CA GLU A 133 9.10 -11.47 1.82
C GLU A 133 8.09 -10.32 1.91
N ILE A 134 7.31 -10.29 2.98
CA ILE A 134 6.34 -9.22 3.26
C ILE A 134 7.07 -7.91 3.53
N VAL A 135 6.56 -6.81 3.01
CA VAL A 135 7.03 -5.46 3.34
C VAL A 135 6.45 -5.05 4.69
N ILE A 136 7.22 -5.28 5.75
CA ILE A 136 6.85 -5.04 7.14
C ILE A 136 8.03 -4.45 7.92
N VAL A 137 7.76 -3.44 8.76
CA VAL A 137 8.75 -2.81 9.64
C VAL A 137 8.19 -2.62 11.05
N PRO A 138 8.80 -3.21 12.10
CA PRO A 138 8.48 -2.88 13.47
C PRO A 138 9.07 -1.53 13.89
N PHE A 139 8.39 -0.80 14.76
CA PHE A 139 8.88 0.42 15.39
C PHE A 139 8.31 0.57 16.79
N ASN A 140 9.04 1.24 17.67
CA ASN A 140 8.59 1.49 19.04
C ASN A 140 7.88 2.83 19.13
N VAL A 141 6.89 2.88 20.02
CA VAL A 141 6.16 4.09 20.33
C VAL A 141 6.07 4.34 21.82
N THR A 142 6.04 5.62 22.17
CA THR A 142 5.73 6.10 23.53
C THR A 142 4.46 6.96 23.49
N ALA A 143 3.80 7.17 24.62
CA ALA A 143 2.65 8.06 24.71
C ALA A 143 2.62 8.76 26.08
N GLU A 144 2.31 10.05 26.10
CA GLU A 144 2.15 10.81 27.35
C GLU A 144 0.74 10.66 27.93
N ASN A 145 -0.27 10.60 27.05
CA ASN A 145 -1.69 10.62 27.42
C ASN A 145 -2.44 9.31 27.15
N ALA A 146 -1.71 8.21 26.91
CA ALA A 146 -2.28 6.88 26.71
C ALA A 146 -1.42 5.81 27.40
N THR A 147 -2.05 4.73 27.86
CA THR A 147 -1.34 3.55 28.35
C THR A 147 -1.14 2.58 27.19
N LEU A 148 0.12 2.34 26.82
CA LEU A 148 0.47 1.37 25.79
C LEU A 148 0.65 -0.02 26.43
N LEU A 149 0.12 -1.06 25.78
CA LEU A 149 0.28 -2.44 26.25
C LEU A 149 1.67 -2.98 25.90
N ASN A 150 2.45 -3.37 26.90
CA ASN A 150 3.67 -4.14 26.68
C ASN A 150 3.38 -5.62 26.95
N LEU A 151 3.01 -6.37 25.91
CA LEU A 151 2.58 -7.77 26.08
C LEU A 151 3.73 -8.74 26.42
N THR A 152 4.97 -8.41 26.08
CA THR A 152 6.12 -9.26 26.42
C THR A 152 6.45 -9.18 27.92
N SER A 153 6.10 -8.08 28.58
CA SER A 153 6.20 -7.91 30.03
C SER A 153 5.09 -8.61 30.82
N LEU A 154 3.98 -8.98 30.17
CA LEU A 154 2.85 -9.68 30.80
C LEU A 154 3.05 -11.20 30.89
N CYS A 155 4.04 -11.75 30.19
CA CYS A 155 4.50 -13.11 30.44
C CYS A 155 5.24 -13.10 31.79
N PRO A 156 4.78 -13.83 32.83
CA PRO A 156 5.53 -13.93 34.06
C PRO A 156 6.86 -14.62 33.75
N GLY A 157 7.94 -13.84 33.73
CA GLY A 157 9.28 -14.36 33.71
C GLY A 157 9.44 -15.28 34.92
N ASN A 158 9.80 -16.53 34.64
CA ASN A 158 10.18 -17.54 35.62
C ASN A 158 11.17 -16.91 36.61
N SER A 159 10.69 -16.58 37.80
CA SER A 159 11.54 -16.19 38.91
C SER A 159 12.31 -17.44 39.32
N THR A 160 13.58 -17.51 38.93
CA THR A 160 14.58 -18.40 39.52
C THR A 160 15.68 -17.58 40.14
#